data_AF-A0A7T4YJX5-F1
#
_entry.id   AF-A0A7T4YJX5-F1
#
_cell.length_a   1.000
_cell.length_b   1.000
_cell.length_c   1.000
_cell.angle_alpha   90.00
_cell.angle_beta   90.00
_cell.angle_gamma   90.00
#
_symmetry.space_group_name_H-M   'P 1'
#
loop_
_entity.id
_entity.type
_entity.pdbx_description
1 polymer ?
#
loop_
_entity_poly.entity_id
_entity_poly.type
_entity_poly.pdbx_seq_one_letter_code
_entity_poly.pdbx_strand_id
1 'polypeptide(L)'
;MKAMQSLCAFSAIALSLSFNQFTHAINYNVPPDAAPSSIAAGDTLTLSDGGTVDSFFISDAGSMFIMTGGTLGFNATISGDAHISGGDIGFSFFTADSSNVTITGGDFDFLFRALNNSTVNISGGTFGNSFDANANVNISGGTFANNLAARPGGILNITGGTFGNNFSVNNDSIANIAGGTFGSSINLQDGITNLIGSDFSLDGIPILGLSASPTELTIRGGATLAGTLNDGSAFSIDLNESLISSQDFVSTNAILNLIIPEPTSLALLTLTTLPLLIRRKYAHN
;
A
#
# COMPACT_ATOMS: atom_id res chain seq x y z
N MET A 1 57.24 -6.32 48.97
CA MET A 1 56.25 -7.42 48.95
C MET A 1 55.23 -7.14 47.85
N LYS A 2 55.36 -7.86 46.72
CA LYS A 2 54.42 -7.84 45.59
C LYS A 2 53.27 -8.80 45.90
N ALA A 3 52.02 -8.37 45.76
CA ALA A 3 50.87 -9.26 45.70
C ALA A 3 50.16 -9.04 44.35
N MET A 4 50.26 -10.06 43.50
CA MET A 4 49.58 -10.17 42.20
C MET A 4 48.06 -10.24 42.41
N GLN A 5 47.30 -9.33 41.83
CA GLN A 5 45.88 -9.53 41.57
C GLN A 5 45.71 -10.10 40.17
N SER A 6 45.42 -11.41 40.14
CA SER A 6 45.06 -12.18 38.96
C SER A 6 43.60 -11.89 38.60
N LEU A 7 43.36 -11.20 37.49
CA LEU A 7 42.03 -10.97 36.94
C LEU A 7 41.59 -12.24 36.19
N CYS A 8 40.76 -13.09 36.82
CA CYS A 8 40.12 -14.21 36.13
C CYS A 8 38.98 -13.68 35.25
N ALA A 9 39.17 -13.71 33.94
CA ALA A 9 38.11 -13.51 32.96
C ALA A 9 37.24 -14.79 32.88
N PHE A 10 36.06 -14.77 33.51
CA PHE A 10 35.03 -15.78 33.27
C PHE A 10 34.30 -15.43 31.96
N SER A 11 34.65 -16.13 30.89
CA SER A 11 33.90 -16.10 29.63
C SER A 11 32.66 -16.96 29.81
N ALA A 12 31.49 -16.32 29.97
CA ALA A 12 30.21 -17.01 30.01
C ALA A 12 29.80 -17.34 28.56
N ILE A 13 29.95 -18.60 28.18
CA ILE A 13 29.37 -19.15 26.95
C ILE A 13 27.86 -19.25 27.19
N ALA A 14 27.10 -18.29 26.70
CA ALA A 14 25.64 -18.40 26.64
C ALA A 14 25.29 -19.42 25.55
N LEU A 15 25.02 -20.67 25.95
CA LEU A 15 24.33 -21.63 25.08
C LEU A 15 22.90 -21.12 24.89
N SER A 16 22.63 -20.43 23.80
CA SER A 16 21.25 -20.20 23.37
C SER A 16 20.70 -21.53 22.85
N LEU A 17 20.03 -22.28 23.71
CA LEU A 17 19.16 -23.38 23.32
C LEU A 17 17.98 -22.79 22.54
N SER A 18 18.13 -22.70 21.22
CA SER A 18 16.98 -22.47 20.35
C SER A 18 16.10 -23.73 20.42
N PHE A 19 15.02 -23.65 21.18
CA PHE A 19 13.93 -24.62 21.08
C PHE A 19 13.34 -24.48 19.68
N ASN A 20 13.83 -25.28 18.73
CA ASN A 20 13.09 -25.61 17.53
C ASN A 20 11.89 -26.46 17.98
N GLN A 21 10.84 -25.79 18.47
CA GLN A 21 9.53 -26.41 18.47
C GLN A 21 9.25 -26.77 17.01
N PHE A 22 9.17 -28.07 16.73
CA PHE A 22 8.61 -28.57 15.48
C PHE A 22 7.15 -28.12 15.48
N THR A 23 6.88 -26.92 14.99
CA THR A 23 5.52 -26.51 14.67
C THR A 23 5.09 -27.37 13.50
N HIS A 24 4.21 -28.32 13.78
CA HIS A 24 3.61 -29.16 12.75
C HIS A 24 2.69 -28.26 11.93
N ALA A 25 3.13 -27.84 10.76
CA ALA A 25 2.33 -27.10 9.80
C ALA A 25 1.10 -27.92 9.39
N ILE A 26 -0.09 -27.40 9.66
CA ILE A 26 -1.35 -27.99 9.20
C ILE A 26 -1.79 -27.26 7.93
N ASN A 27 -2.21 -28.03 6.92
CA ASN A 27 -2.78 -27.50 5.68
C ASN A 27 -4.29 -27.77 5.67
N TYR A 28 -5.09 -26.70 5.69
CA TYR A 28 -6.55 -26.75 5.59
C TYR A 28 -6.97 -26.38 4.15
N ASN A 29 -7.73 -27.23 3.47
CA ASN A 29 -8.27 -26.97 2.13
C ASN A 29 -9.80 -26.91 2.20
N VAL A 30 -10.35 -25.69 2.20
CA VAL A 30 -11.79 -25.44 2.36
C VAL A 30 -12.37 -25.06 1.00
N PRO A 31 -13.23 -25.90 0.37
CA PRO A 31 -13.62 -27.27 0.72
C PRO A 31 -12.58 -28.32 0.25
N PRO A 32 -12.63 -29.59 0.74
CA PRO A 32 -13.69 -30.22 1.52
C PRO A 32 -13.50 -30.16 3.04
N ASP A 33 -12.38 -29.64 3.54
CA ASP A 33 -12.12 -29.60 4.97
C ASP A 33 -13.09 -28.65 5.67
N ALA A 34 -13.41 -28.94 6.93
CA ALA A 34 -14.11 -27.98 7.76
C ALA A 34 -13.21 -26.76 7.99
N ALA A 35 -13.77 -25.56 7.81
CA ALA A 35 -13.03 -24.33 8.04
C ALA A 35 -12.65 -24.20 9.53
N PRO A 36 -11.36 -24.02 9.86
CA PRO A 36 -10.98 -23.64 11.20
C PRO A 36 -11.37 -22.19 11.46
N SER A 37 -11.62 -21.85 12.73
CA SER A 37 -11.81 -20.44 13.15
C SER A 37 -10.50 -19.65 13.20
N SER A 38 -9.35 -20.34 13.20
CA SER A 38 -8.03 -19.71 13.19
C SER A 38 -6.95 -20.64 12.66
N ILE A 39 -5.84 -20.07 12.19
CA ILE A 39 -4.62 -20.82 11.81
C ILE A 39 -3.39 -20.30 12.56
N ALA A 40 -2.56 -21.22 13.05
CA ALA A 40 -1.37 -20.90 13.84
C ALA A 40 -0.14 -20.63 12.95
N ALA A 41 0.96 -20.18 13.56
CA ALA A 41 2.23 -19.99 12.87
C ALA A 41 2.69 -21.28 12.16
N GLY A 42 2.97 -21.19 10.86
CA GLY A 42 3.33 -22.33 10.00
C GLY A 42 2.16 -23.05 9.35
N ASP A 43 0.92 -22.83 9.81
CA ASP A 43 -0.26 -23.38 9.16
C ASP A 43 -0.59 -22.64 7.86
N THR A 44 -1.23 -23.35 6.94
CA THR A 44 -1.78 -22.79 5.71
C THR A 44 -3.27 -23.09 5.60
N LEU A 45 -4.09 -22.08 5.31
CA LEU A 45 -5.49 -22.26 4.90
C LEU A 45 -5.65 -21.82 3.45
N THR A 46 -6.17 -22.73 2.61
CA THR A 46 -6.61 -22.44 1.25
C THR A 46 -8.13 -22.44 1.20
N LEU A 47 -8.73 -21.27 0.94
CA LEU A 47 -10.15 -21.08 0.71
C LEU A 47 -10.43 -20.98 -0.80
N SER A 48 -11.12 -22.00 -1.32
CA SER A 48 -11.49 -22.13 -2.73
C SER A 48 -13.00 -21.88 -2.94
N ASP A 49 -13.43 -21.87 -4.20
CA ASP A 49 -14.84 -21.70 -4.56
C ASP A 49 -15.77 -22.68 -3.84
N GLY A 50 -16.91 -22.16 -3.36
CA GLY A 50 -17.89 -22.90 -2.58
C GLY A 50 -17.50 -23.14 -1.11
N GLY A 51 -16.27 -22.79 -0.72
CA GLY A 51 -15.84 -22.81 0.67
C GLY A 51 -16.41 -21.64 1.44
N THR A 52 -16.57 -21.82 2.76
CA THR A 52 -16.97 -20.75 3.66
C THR A 52 -16.10 -20.83 4.91
N VAL A 53 -15.48 -19.72 5.26
CA VAL A 53 -14.85 -19.51 6.57
C VAL A 53 -15.77 -18.59 7.36
N ASP A 54 -16.13 -19.01 8.57
CA ASP A 54 -17.01 -18.24 9.43
C ASP A 54 -16.39 -16.89 9.85
N SER A 55 -17.22 -16.04 10.43
CA SER A 55 -16.80 -14.75 10.96
C SER A 55 -15.75 -14.86 12.06
N PHE A 56 -15.02 -13.77 12.28
CA PHE A 56 -13.94 -13.66 13.28
C PHE A 56 -12.79 -14.63 13.04
N PHE A 57 -12.53 -14.99 11.77
CA PHE A 57 -11.35 -15.74 11.42
C PHE A 57 -10.07 -14.99 11.80
N ILE A 58 -9.12 -15.70 12.41
CA ILE A 58 -7.83 -15.13 12.81
C ILE A 58 -6.68 -15.94 12.21
N SER A 59 -5.78 -15.26 11.49
CA SER A 59 -4.49 -15.84 11.10
C SER A 59 -3.40 -15.29 12.02
N ASP A 60 -2.61 -16.17 12.64
CA ASP A 60 -1.48 -15.78 13.48
C ASP A 60 -0.27 -15.38 12.64
N ALA A 61 0.67 -14.65 13.25
CA ALA A 61 1.94 -14.30 12.60
C ALA A 61 2.68 -15.56 12.12
N GLY A 62 3.16 -15.55 10.88
CA GLY A 62 3.82 -16.70 10.24
C GLY A 62 2.89 -17.78 9.71
N SER A 63 1.56 -17.58 9.76
CA SER A 63 0.60 -18.39 9.00
C SER A 63 0.47 -17.91 7.54
N MET A 64 -0.14 -18.73 6.69
CA MET A 64 -0.43 -18.41 5.29
C MET A 64 -1.92 -18.57 4.98
N PHE A 65 -2.58 -17.49 4.54
CA PHE A 65 -3.98 -17.51 4.09
C PHE A 65 -4.07 -17.31 2.57
N ILE A 66 -4.56 -18.30 1.84
CA ILE A 66 -4.75 -18.25 0.39
C ILE A 66 -6.24 -18.29 0.10
N MET A 67 -6.76 -17.30 -0.61
CA MET A 67 -8.17 -17.23 -1.00
C MET A 67 -8.28 -17.01 -2.50
N THR A 68 -8.75 -18.03 -3.22
CA THR A 68 -9.00 -17.95 -4.66
C THR A 68 -10.48 -17.74 -4.98
N GLY A 69 -11.36 -17.92 -4.00
CA GLY A 69 -12.81 -17.90 -4.14
C GLY A 69 -13.52 -18.10 -2.80
N GLY A 70 -14.80 -18.44 -2.83
CA GLY A 70 -15.59 -18.74 -1.64
C GLY A 70 -16.01 -17.49 -0.85
N THR A 71 -16.40 -17.69 0.42
CA THR A 71 -16.86 -16.62 1.31
C THR A 71 -16.04 -16.59 2.59
N LEU A 72 -15.44 -15.45 2.90
CA LEU A 72 -14.86 -15.17 4.21
C LEU A 72 -15.84 -14.31 5.00
N GLY A 73 -16.22 -14.78 6.20
CA GLY A 73 -17.13 -14.07 7.09
C GLY A 73 -16.61 -12.69 7.54
N PHE A 74 -17.40 -12.01 8.36
CA PHE A 74 -17.07 -10.67 8.82
C PHE A 74 -16.01 -10.66 9.93
N ASN A 75 -15.32 -9.54 10.13
CA ASN A 75 -14.28 -9.30 11.14
C ASN A 75 -13.08 -10.27 11.04
N ALA A 76 -12.66 -10.61 9.82
CA ALA A 76 -11.45 -11.40 9.64
C ALA A 76 -10.20 -10.57 9.97
N THR A 77 -9.24 -11.17 10.69
CA THR A 77 -7.95 -10.56 11.03
C THR A 77 -6.81 -11.41 10.52
N ILE A 78 -5.97 -10.84 9.66
CA ILE A 78 -4.81 -11.52 9.08
C ILE A 78 -3.54 -10.95 9.70
N SER A 79 -2.85 -11.74 10.53
CA SER A 79 -1.55 -11.38 11.11
C SER A 79 -0.37 -12.05 10.41
N GLY A 80 -0.65 -13.03 9.53
CA GLY A 80 0.34 -13.74 8.70
C GLY A 80 0.46 -13.17 7.29
N ASP A 81 0.90 -14.00 6.36
CA ASP A 81 0.88 -13.68 4.94
C ASP A 81 -0.47 -14.05 4.33
N ALA A 82 -0.95 -13.25 3.37
CA ALA A 82 -2.16 -13.57 2.63
C ALA A 82 -2.07 -13.28 1.14
N HIS A 83 -2.70 -14.16 0.35
CA HIS A 83 -2.87 -14.03 -1.09
C HIS A 83 -4.36 -14.17 -1.43
N ILE A 84 -4.98 -13.07 -1.87
CA ILE A 84 -6.41 -13.01 -2.19
C ILE A 84 -6.55 -12.68 -3.67
N SER A 85 -7.18 -13.58 -4.44
CA SER A 85 -7.41 -13.39 -5.88
C SER A 85 -8.89 -13.44 -6.28
N GLY A 86 -9.79 -13.74 -5.34
CA GLY A 86 -11.22 -13.85 -5.60
C GLY A 86 -12.03 -14.10 -4.34
N GLY A 87 -13.34 -14.27 -4.53
CA GLY A 87 -14.33 -14.55 -3.48
C GLY A 87 -14.92 -13.30 -2.84
N ASP A 88 -15.85 -13.54 -1.91
CA ASP A 88 -16.61 -12.52 -1.20
C ASP A 88 -16.07 -12.39 0.22
N ILE A 89 -15.62 -11.19 0.59
CA ILE A 89 -15.08 -10.89 1.92
C ILE A 89 -16.12 -10.01 2.64
N GLY A 90 -16.62 -10.53 3.76
CA GLY A 90 -17.64 -9.87 4.55
C GLY A 90 -17.17 -8.56 5.19
N PHE A 91 -18.08 -7.98 5.98
CA PHE A 91 -17.85 -6.74 6.70
C PHE A 91 -16.57 -6.79 7.56
N SER A 92 -15.72 -5.78 7.45
CA SER A 92 -14.48 -5.59 8.20
C SER A 92 -13.42 -6.65 7.94
N PHE A 93 -12.42 -6.28 7.14
CA PHE A 93 -11.19 -7.02 6.96
C PHE A 93 -10.02 -6.24 7.56
N PHE A 94 -9.28 -6.87 8.47
CA PHE A 94 -8.14 -6.26 9.17
C PHE A 94 -6.85 -6.97 8.80
N THR A 95 -5.83 -6.21 8.40
CA THR A 95 -4.44 -6.70 8.43
C THR A 95 -3.83 -6.29 9.75
N ALA A 96 -3.20 -7.21 10.47
CA ALA A 96 -2.54 -6.94 11.74
C ALA A 96 -1.05 -6.65 11.53
N ASP A 97 -0.37 -6.27 12.61
CA ASP A 97 0.98 -5.73 12.53
C ASP A 97 1.98 -6.69 11.85
N SER A 98 2.79 -6.17 10.93
CA SER A 98 3.83 -6.90 10.17
C SER A 98 3.34 -7.99 9.20
N SER A 99 2.03 -8.07 8.92
CA SER A 99 1.47 -8.94 7.88
C SER A 99 1.87 -8.48 6.47
N ASN A 100 1.96 -9.42 5.51
CA ASN A 100 2.11 -9.12 4.09
C ASN A 100 0.90 -9.64 3.32
N VAL A 101 0.07 -8.74 2.81
CA VAL A 101 -1.18 -9.10 2.12
C VAL A 101 -1.09 -8.68 0.67
N THR A 102 -1.36 -9.62 -0.24
CA THR A 102 -1.44 -9.37 -1.69
C THR A 102 -2.86 -9.61 -2.18
N ILE A 103 -3.44 -8.60 -2.81
CA ILE A 103 -4.82 -8.62 -3.32
C ILE A 103 -4.78 -8.37 -4.84
N THR A 104 -5.26 -9.34 -5.59
CA THR A 104 -5.36 -9.29 -7.06
C THR A 104 -6.81 -9.31 -7.54
N GLY A 105 -7.76 -9.63 -6.65
CA GLY A 105 -9.19 -9.71 -6.91
C GLY A 105 -9.99 -9.88 -5.61
N GLY A 106 -11.27 -10.19 -5.74
CA GLY A 106 -12.22 -10.31 -4.62
C GLY A 106 -13.14 -9.10 -4.47
N ASP A 107 -14.24 -9.30 -3.75
CA ASP A 107 -15.21 -8.26 -3.40
C ASP A 107 -15.19 -8.06 -1.87
N PHE A 108 -14.70 -6.91 -1.42
CA PHE A 108 -14.58 -6.54 -0.01
C PHE A 108 -15.75 -5.62 0.34
N ASP A 109 -16.66 -6.10 1.17
CA ASP A 109 -17.93 -5.41 1.47
C ASP A 109 -17.75 -4.01 2.08
N PHE A 110 -17.57 -3.91 3.40
CA PHE A 110 -17.45 -2.62 4.08
C PHE A 110 -16.33 -2.68 5.09
N LEU A 111 -15.53 -1.62 5.17
CA LEU A 111 -14.37 -1.48 6.02
C LEU A 111 -13.23 -2.45 5.67
N PHE A 112 -12.19 -1.90 5.04
CA PHE A 112 -10.87 -2.53 4.99
C PHE A 112 -9.94 -1.69 5.84
N ARG A 113 -9.17 -2.28 6.75
CA ARG A 113 -8.18 -1.54 7.53
C ARG A 113 -6.83 -2.23 7.52
N ALA A 114 -5.84 -1.53 6.97
CA ALA A 114 -4.46 -1.92 7.05
C ALA A 114 -3.83 -1.38 8.33
N LEU A 115 -3.47 -2.24 9.30
CA LEU A 115 -2.90 -1.80 10.59
C LEU A 115 -1.36 -1.84 10.59
N ASN A 116 -0.79 -1.10 11.54
CA ASN A 116 0.61 -0.66 11.65
C ASN A 116 1.64 -1.65 11.11
N ASN A 117 2.63 -1.15 10.38
CA ASN A 117 3.76 -1.94 9.84
C ASN A 117 3.38 -3.11 8.91
N SER A 118 2.10 -3.35 8.61
CA SER A 118 1.73 -4.27 7.54
C SER A 118 2.09 -3.68 6.18
N THR A 119 2.27 -4.57 5.21
CA THR A 119 2.41 -4.20 3.80
C THR A 119 1.25 -4.81 3.02
N VAL A 120 0.45 -3.97 2.39
CA VAL A 120 -0.69 -4.41 1.56
C VAL A 120 -0.44 -4.01 0.11
N ASN A 121 -0.44 -4.98 -0.80
CA ASN A 121 -0.25 -4.77 -2.23
C ASN A 121 -1.55 -5.09 -2.96
N ILE A 122 -2.12 -4.10 -3.65
CA ILE A 122 -3.41 -4.19 -4.32
C ILE A 122 -3.21 -3.91 -5.82
N SER A 123 -3.65 -4.86 -6.64
CA SER A 123 -3.63 -4.75 -8.12
C SER A 123 -5.00 -4.95 -8.76
N GLY A 124 -5.99 -5.35 -7.98
CA GLY A 124 -7.37 -5.56 -8.41
C GLY A 124 -8.32 -5.75 -7.24
N GLY A 125 -9.56 -6.10 -7.54
CA GLY A 125 -10.65 -6.24 -6.58
C GLY A 125 -11.58 -5.03 -6.51
N THR A 126 -12.70 -5.22 -5.83
CA THR A 126 -13.67 -4.19 -5.48
C THR A 126 -13.66 -4.01 -3.98
N PHE A 127 -13.53 -2.77 -3.52
CA PHE A 127 -13.57 -2.40 -2.12
C PHE A 127 -14.75 -1.46 -1.93
N GLY A 128 -15.68 -1.82 -1.06
CA GLY A 128 -16.77 -0.92 -0.70
C GLY A 128 -16.28 0.23 0.18
N ASN A 129 -17.17 0.73 1.04
CA ASN A 129 -16.90 1.99 1.72
C ASN A 129 -15.90 1.81 2.88
N SER A 130 -15.11 2.85 3.12
CA SER A 130 -14.15 2.97 4.24
C SER A 130 -12.92 2.08 4.08
N PHE A 131 -11.94 2.56 3.33
CA PHE A 131 -10.62 1.92 3.30
C PHE A 131 -9.66 2.76 4.16
N ASP A 132 -9.22 2.23 5.29
CA ASP A 132 -8.30 2.88 6.22
C ASP A 132 -6.87 2.34 6.02
N ALA A 133 -5.98 3.16 5.47
CA ALA A 133 -4.57 2.85 5.33
C ALA A 133 -3.76 3.42 6.50
N ASN A 134 -3.56 2.63 7.57
CA ASN A 134 -2.68 2.96 8.71
C ASN A 134 -1.32 2.24 8.61
N ALA A 135 -0.94 1.82 7.40
CA ALA A 135 0.23 0.99 7.12
C ALA A 135 0.84 1.37 5.77
N ASN A 136 1.75 0.55 5.23
CA ASN A 136 2.26 0.73 3.87
C ASN A 136 1.33 0.04 2.87
N VAL A 137 0.56 0.81 2.12
CA VAL A 137 -0.42 0.31 1.15
C VAL A 137 -0.02 0.74 -0.25
N ASN A 138 0.20 -0.22 -1.14
CA ASN A 138 0.55 -0.02 -2.55
C ASN A 138 -0.64 -0.40 -3.42
N ILE A 139 -1.15 0.55 -4.21
CA ILE A 139 -2.31 0.39 -5.08
C ILE A 139 -1.88 0.63 -6.53
N SER A 140 -2.07 -0.37 -7.38
CA SER A 140 -1.81 -0.32 -8.82
C SER A 140 -3.07 -0.54 -9.66
N GLY A 141 -4.17 -0.94 -9.03
CA GLY A 141 -5.46 -1.18 -9.67
C GLY A 141 -6.55 -1.46 -8.63
N GLY A 142 -7.73 -1.83 -9.11
CA GLY A 142 -8.93 -2.05 -8.30
C GLY A 142 -9.91 -0.89 -8.33
N THR A 143 -11.09 -1.12 -7.78
CA THR A 143 -12.15 -0.11 -7.63
C THR A 143 -12.44 0.07 -6.15
N PHE A 144 -12.31 1.30 -5.66
CA PHE A 144 -12.60 1.69 -4.29
C PHE A 144 -13.85 2.57 -4.32
N ALA A 145 -14.84 2.25 -3.48
CA ALA A 145 -16.00 3.10 -3.30
C ALA A 145 -15.61 4.38 -2.55
N ASN A 146 -16.40 4.82 -1.57
CA ASN A 146 -16.14 6.08 -0.89
C ASN A 146 -15.24 5.91 0.33
N ASN A 147 -14.58 7.01 0.73
CA ASN A 147 -13.83 7.13 1.97
C ASN A 147 -12.55 6.27 2.02
N LEU A 148 -11.73 6.32 0.96
CA LEU A 148 -10.33 5.88 1.08
C LEU A 148 -9.55 6.93 1.87
N ALA A 149 -8.96 6.53 2.99
CA ALA A 149 -8.25 7.42 3.90
C ALA A 149 -6.84 6.91 4.19
N ALA A 150 -5.83 7.73 3.89
CA ALA A 150 -4.53 7.60 4.53
C ALA A 150 -4.63 8.11 5.97
N ARG A 151 -4.44 7.21 6.93
CA ARG A 151 -4.58 7.49 8.37
C ARG A 151 -3.20 7.77 8.98
N PRO A 152 -3.13 8.32 10.21
CA PRO A 152 -1.85 8.69 10.82
C PRO A 152 -0.83 7.55 10.83
N GLY A 153 0.40 7.84 10.39
CA GLY A 153 1.48 6.87 10.20
C GLY A 153 1.40 6.03 8.92
N GLY A 154 0.28 6.11 8.19
CA GLY A 154 0.07 5.40 6.93
C GLY A 154 0.85 6.02 5.76
N ILE A 155 1.33 5.15 4.88
CA ILE A 155 1.95 5.51 3.61
C ILE A 155 1.14 4.85 2.50
N LEU A 156 0.53 5.66 1.66
CA LEU A 156 -0.30 5.22 0.55
C LEU A 156 0.42 5.52 -0.77
N ASN A 157 0.72 4.50 -1.56
CA ASN A 157 1.36 4.63 -2.86
C ASN A 157 0.36 4.23 -3.95
N ILE A 158 -0.10 5.19 -4.75
CA ILE A 158 -1.12 4.99 -5.78
C ILE A 158 -0.50 5.18 -7.16
N THR A 159 -0.58 4.15 -8.00
CA THR A 159 -0.09 4.15 -9.39
C THR A 159 -1.19 3.86 -10.41
N GLY A 160 -2.40 3.56 -9.95
CA GLY A 160 -3.57 3.25 -10.77
C GLY A 160 -4.79 2.94 -9.92
N GLY A 161 -5.92 2.62 -10.58
CA GLY A 161 -7.19 2.29 -9.94
C GLY A 161 -8.25 3.37 -10.09
N THR A 162 -9.46 3.08 -9.59
CA THR A 162 -10.58 4.02 -9.57
C THR A 162 -11.04 4.22 -8.13
N PHE A 163 -11.07 5.47 -7.68
CA PHE A 163 -11.42 5.86 -6.33
C PHE A 163 -12.70 6.68 -6.36
N GLY A 164 -13.67 6.32 -5.52
CA GLY A 164 -14.91 7.08 -5.35
C GLY A 164 -14.69 8.42 -4.65
N ASN A 165 -15.71 8.88 -3.94
CA ASN A 165 -15.67 10.18 -3.29
C ASN A 165 -14.96 10.13 -1.94
N ASN A 166 -14.57 11.30 -1.43
CA ASN A 166 -13.98 11.48 -0.10
C ASN A 166 -12.64 10.77 0.09
N PHE A 167 -11.74 10.87 -0.90
CA PHE A 167 -10.34 10.51 -0.67
C PHE A 167 -9.73 11.45 0.36
N SER A 168 -9.15 10.93 1.44
CA SER A 168 -8.56 11.77 2.49
C SER A 168 -7.12 11.42 2.85
N VAL A 169 -6.34 12.46 3.15
CA VAL A 169 -4.97 12.32 3.67
C VAL A 169 -4.89 13.04 5.00
N ASN A 170 -4.83 12.27 6.09
CA ASN A 170 -4.89 12.78 7.46
C ASN A 170 -3.51 13.20 7.98
N ASN A 171 -3.48 13.81 9.17
CA ASN A 171 -2.25 14.18 9.85
C ASN A 171 -1.25 13.02 9.94
N ASP A 172 0.04 13.33 9.79
CA ASP A 172 1.16 12.38 9.88
C ASP A 172 1.07 11.19 8.90
N SER A 173 0.32 11.35 7.81
CA SER A 173 0.24 10.36 6.73
C SER A 173 0.88 10.89 5.45
N ILE A 174 1.27 9.99 4.56
CA ILE A 174 1.88 10.31 3.27
C ILE A 174 1.09 9.63 2.16
N ALA A 175 0.64 10.38 1.17
CA ALA A 175 0.07 9.86 -0.07
C ALA A 175 0.96 10.21 -1.26
N ASN A 176 1.48 9.21 -1.95
CA ASN A 176 2.22 9.34 -3.20
C ASN A 176 1.31 8.92 -4.35
N ILE A 177 0.89 9.87 -5.21
CA ILE A 177 -0.13 9.65 -6.23
C ILE A 177 0.51 9.89 -7.60
N ALA A 178 0.71 8.80 -8.34
CA ALA A 178 1.28 8.77 -9.68
C ALA A 178 0.28 8.29 -10.74
N GLY A 179 -0.95 7.94 -10.34
CA GLY A 179 -1.98 7.52 -11.28
C GLY A 179 -3.35 7.31 -10.64
N GLY A 180 -4.29 6.80 -11.44
CA GLY A 180 -5.66 6.50 -11.06
C GLY A 180 -6.64 7.63 -11.35
N THR A 181 -7.92 7.34 -11.18
CA THR A 181 -9.02 8.31 -11.33
C THR A 181 -9.72 8.52 -9.99
N PHE A 182 -9.96 9.77 -9.61
CA PHE A 182 -10.58 10.13 -8.34
C PHE A 182 -11.97 10.72 -8.57
N GLY A 183 -12.91 10.38 -7.69
CA GLY A 183 -14.21 11.03 -7.57
C GLY A 183 -14.08 12.43 -6.97
N SER A 184 -15.19 12.96 -6.49
CA SER A 184 -15.22 14.30 -5.88
C SER A 184 -14.75 14.27 -4.42
N SER A 185 -14.46 15.46 -3.89
CA SER A 185 -14.25 15.69 -2.45
C SER A 185 -12.93 15.13 -1.94
N ILE A 186 -11.84 15.51 -2.61
CA ILE A 186 -10.49 15.23 -2.14
C ILE A 186 -10.22 16.09 -0.90
N ASN A 187 -9.91 15.45 0.22
CA ASN A 187 -9.76 16.07 1.53
C ASN A 187 -8.32 15.90 2.04
N LEU A 188 -7.48 16.89 1.75
CA LEU A 188 -6.09 16.95 2.20
C LEU A 188 -6.05 17.71 3.52
N GLN A 189 -5.96 17.00 4.64
CA GLN A 189 -5.88 17.61 5.97
C GLN A 189 -4.42 17.94 6.27
N ASP A 190 -3.84 17.46 7.36
CA ASP A 190 -2.50 17.88 7.78
C ASP A 190 -1.41 16.87 7.39
N GLY A 191 -1.66 16.08 6.33
CA GLY A 191 -0.72 15.10 5.78
C GLY A 191 0.13 15.64 4.62
N ILE A 192 0.99 14.77 4.09
CA ILE A 192 1.81 15.05 2.91
C ILE A 192 1.19 14.36 1.70
N THR A 193 0.86 15.13 0.68
CA THR A 193 0.40 14.61 -0.62
C THR A 193 1.41 14.97 -1.69
N ASN A 194 1.96 13.96 -2.35
CA ASN A 194 2.88 14.11 -3.47
C ASN A 194 2.14 13.71 -4.76
N LEU A 195 1.88 14.68 -5.62
CA LEU A 195 1.32 14.46 -6.96
C LEU A 195 2.46 14.31 -7.96
N ILE A 196 2.53 13.14 -8.60
CA ILE A 196 3.61 12.76 -9.52
C ILE A 196 3.04 12.70 -10.93
N GLY A 197 3.45 13.64 -11.78
CA GLY A 197 2.82 13.83 -13.07
C GLY A 197 3.47 14.90 -13.93
N SER A 198 2.69 15.49 -14.83
CA SER A 198 3.10 16.49 -15.81
C SER A 198 1.95 17.47 -16.08
N ASP A 199 2.23 18.52 -16.85
CA ASP A 199 1.24 19.52 -17.28
C ASP A 199 0.44 20.18 -16.13
N PHE A 200 1.08 20.33 -14.97
CA PHE A 200 0.47 20.99 -13.82
C PHE A 200 0.13 22.44 -14.15
N SER A 201 -1.09 22.84 -13.85
CA SER A 201 -1.60 24.19 -14.05
C SER A 201 -2.45 24.63 -12.86
N LEU A 202 -2.46 25.94 -12.62
CA LEU A 202 -3.28 26.58 -11.60
C LEU A 202 -4.22 27.56 -12.29
N ASP A 203 -5.53 27.36 -12.16
CA ASP A 203 -6.57 28.10 -12.88
C ASP A 203 -6.34 28.13 -14.40
N GLY A 204 -5.85 27.00 -14.94
CA GLY A 204 -5.51 26.84 -16.35
C GLY A 204 -4.20 27.49 -16.79
N ILE A 205 -3.46 28.15 -15.88
CA ILE A 205 -2.14 28.71 -16.16
C ILE A 205 -1.05 27.68 -15.79
N PRO A 206 -0.18 27.27 -16.75
CA PRO A 206 0.87 26.30 -16.46
C PRO A 206 1.82 26.74 -15.34
N ILE A 207 2.17 25.82 -14.45
CA ILE A 207 3.17 26.01 -13.41
C ILE A 207 4.55 25.69 -14.00
N LEU A 208 5.39 26.70 -14.14
CA LEU A 208 6.73 26.57 -14.74
C LEU A 208 7.80 26.25 -13.68
N GLY A 209 8.92 25.69 -14.12
CA GLY A 209 10.10 25.47 -13.26
C GLY A 209 10.01 24.25 -12.35
N LEU A 210 9.02 23.36 -12.55
CA LEU A 210 8.92 22.09 -11.85
C LEU A 210 10.06 21.13 -12.26
N SER A 211 10.47 20.27 -11.34
CA SER A 211 11.56 19.31 -11.52
C SER A 211 11.23 17.97 -10.85
N ALA A 212 12.18 17.03 -10.85
CA ALA A 212 12.06 15.77 -10.12
C ALA A 212 12.15 15.92 -8.60
N SER A 213 12.62 17.07 -8.10
CA SER A 213 12.55 17.39 -6.68
C SER A 213 11.15 17.91 -6.32
N PRO A 214 10.59 17.52 -5.15
CA PRO A 214 9.31 18.03 -4.68
C PRO A 214 9.26 19.56 -4.66
N THR A 215 8.24 20.14 -5.30
CA THR A 215 7.93 21.57 -5.23
C THR A 215 6.63 21.75 -4.45
N GLU A 216 6.72 22.36 -3.28
CA GLU A 216 5.54 22.62 -2.46
C GLU A 216 4.66 23.71 -3.10
N LEU A 217 3.39 23.40 -3.30
CA LEU A 217 2.38 24.34 -3.70
C LEU A 217 1.80 25.02 -2.45
N THR A 218 2.06 26.31 -2.28
CA THR A 218 1.59 27.10 -1.13
C THR A 218 0.34 27.94 -1.43
N ILE A 219 -0.05 28.06 -2.71
CA ILE A 219 -1.25 28.81 -3.10
C ILE A 219 -2.49 28.03 -2.66
N ARG A 220 -3.46 28.77 -2.10
CA ARG A 220 -4.76 28.29 -1.61
C ARG A 220 -5.82 29.33 -1.98
N GLY A 221 -7.07 29.11 -1.54
CA GLY A 221 -8.14 30.10 -1.69
C GLY A 221 -9.09 29.80 -2.85
N GLY A 222 -9.32 28.51 -3.15
CA GLY A 222 -10.29 28.07 -4.14
C GLY A 222 -9.79 28.08 -5.59
N ALA A 223 -8.48 28.31 -5.81
CA ALA A 223 -7.86 28.06 -7.10
C ALA A 223 -7.96 26.58 -7.47
N THR A 224 -8.09 26.27 -8.76
CA THR A 224 -8.15 24.90 -9.26
C THR A 224 -6.76 24.45 -9.72
N LEU A 225 -6.21 23.45 -9.04
CA LEU A 225 -5.01 22.73 -9.47
C LEU A 225 -5.42 21.59 -10.41
N ALA A 226 -4.85 21.53 -11.60
CA ALA A 226 -5.08 20.45 -12.55
C ALA A 226 -3.78 19.95 -13.19
N GLY A 227 -3.80 18.76 -13.76
CA GLY A 227 -2.66 18.20 -14.51
C GLY A 227 -2.91 16.78 -14.98
N THR A 228 -1.84 16.13 -15.43
CA THR A 228 -1.84 14.74 -15.88
C THR A 228 -0.92 13.92 -14.98
N LEU A 229 -1.41 12.89 -14.31
CA LEU A 229 -0.61 11.97 -13.50
C LEU A 229 0.31 11.12 -14.39
N ASN A 230 1.31 10.47 -13.78
CA ASN A 230 2.33 9.71 -14.51
C ASN A 230 1.78 8.50 -15.30
N ASP A 231 0.61 7.96 -14.93
CA ASP A 231 -0.09 6.93 -15.72
C ASP A 231 -0.90 7.50 -16.91
N GLY A 232 -0.89 8.83 -17.08
CA GLY A 232 -1.62 9.54 -18.12
C GLY A 232 -3.04 9.97 -17.73
N SER A 233 -3.54 9.64 -16.53
CA SER A 233 -4.85 10.08 -16.08
C SER A 233 -4.86 11.58 -15.78
N ALA A 234 -5.96 12.26 -16.10
CA ALA A 234 -6.13 13.67 -15.75
C ALA A 234 -6.68 13.80 -14.32
N PHE A 235 -6.34 14.88 -13.63
CA PHE A 235 -6.92 15.23 -12.34
C PHE A 235 -7.22 16.73 -12.22
N SER A 236 -8.11 17.07 -11.29
CA SER A 236 -8.46 18.44 -10.92
C SER A 236 -8.81 18.47 -9.43
N ILE A 237 -8.27 19.44 -8.69
CA ILE A 237 -8.50 19.64 -7.25
C ILE A 237 -8.76 21.12 -7.00
N ASP A 238 -9.88 21.45 -6.37
CA ASP A 238 -10.14 22.80 -5.89
C ASP A 238 -9.45 23.03 -4.53
N LEU A 239 -8.57 24.03 -4.46
CA LEU A 239 -7.73 24.32 -3.29
C LEU A 239 -8.49 25.14 -2.23
N ASN A 240 -9.67 24.68 -1.83
CA ASN A 240 -10.50 25.34 -0.82
C ASN A 240 -9.93 25.13 0.59
N GLU A 241 -9.87 26.20 1.37
CA GLU A 241 -9.38 26.16 2.76
C GLU A 241 -10.49 25.89 3.78
N SER A 242 -11.74 25.84 3.33
CA SER A 242 -12.90 25.61 4.19
C SER A 242 -13.55 24.28 3.84
N LEU A 243 -13.81 23.48 4.86
CA LEU A 243 -14.47 22.19 4.67
C LEU A 243 -15.94 22.40 4.31
N ILE A 244 -16.26 22.25 3.02
CA ILE A 244 -17.62 22.29 2.50
C ILE A 244 -17.98 20.87 2.06
N SER A 245 -19.17 20.42 2.45
CA SER A 245 -19.64 19.08 2.07
C SER A 245 -19.65 18.93 0.56
N SER A 246 -19.14 17.79 0.08
CA SER A 246 -19.07 17.42 -1.34
C SER A 246 -18.12 18.27 -2.19
N GLN A 247 -17.27 19.11 -1.58
CA GLN A 247 -16.21 19.86 -2.27
C GLN A 247 -14.84 19.38 -1.82
N ASP A 248 -13.82 19.67 -2.63
CA ASP A 248 -12.44 19.45 -2.25
C ASP A 248 -12.06 20.41 -1.12
N PHE A 249 -11.15 19.95 -0.27
CA PHE A 249 -10.63 20.68 0.86
C PHE A 249 -9.13 20.44 0.99
N VAL A 250 -8.37 21.52 1.14
CA VAL A 250 -6.93 21.49 1.37
C VAL A 250 -6.63 22.38 2.56
N SER A 251 -6.34 21.75 3.71
CA SER A 251 -5.93 22.44 4.93
C SER A 251 -4.74 23.35 4.67
N THR A 252 -4.65 24.44 5.42
CA THR A 252 -3.47 25.31 5.40
C THR A 252 -2.22 24.62 5.95
N ASN A 253 -2.38 23.54 6.72
CA ASN A 253 -1.26 22.73 7.21
C ASN A 253 -0.96 21.51 6.30
N ALA A 254 -1.76 21.29 5.24
CA ALA A 254 -1.49 20.26 4.26
C ALA A 254 -0.22 20.60 3.48
N ILE A 255 0.71 19.65 3.38
CA ILE A 255 1.85 19.77 2.47
C ILE A 255 1.45 19.11 1.14
N LEU A 256 1.29 19.93 0.11
CA LEU A 256 0.96 19.48 -1.24
C LEU A 256 2.15 19.72 -2.15
N ASN A 257 2.82 18.64 -2.59
CA ASN A 257 3.98 18.70 -3.46
C ASN A 257 3.63 18.27 -4.88
N LEU A 258 4.24 18.94 -5.85
CA LEU A 258 4.24 18.56 -7.24
C LEU A 258 5.61 17.99 -7.61
N ILE A 259 5.63 16.85 -8.29
CA ILE A 259 6.85 16.14 -8.70
C ILE A 259 6.72 15.79 -10.19
N ILE A 260 7.70 16.18 -11.00
CA ILE A 260 7.79 15.76 -12.41
C ILE A 260 8.69 14.53 -12.47
N PRO A 261 8.23 13.37 -12.96
CA PRO A 261 9.09 12.20 -13.11
C PRO A 261 10.22 12.53 -14.10
N GLU A 262 11.44 12.09 -13.78
CA GLU A 262 12.56 12.20 -14.71
C GLU A 262 12.18 11.55 -16.05
N PRO A 263 12.42 12.22 -17.20
CA PRO A 263 12.06 11.65 -18.48
C PRO A 263 12.74 10.29 -18.64
N THR A 264 11.92 9.24 -18.84
CA THR A 264 12.39 7.86 -19.09
C THR A 264 13.36 7.77 -20.27
N SER A 265 13.41 8.81 -21.10
CA SER A 265 14.42 9.09 -22.12
C SER A 265 15.87 8.90 -21.66
N LEU A 266 16.21 9.16 -20.39
CA LEU A 266 17.55 8.90 -19.85
C LEU A 266 17.89 7.39 -19.82
N ALA A 267 16.90 6.53 -19.56
CA ALA A 267 17.07 5.08 -19.68
C ALA A 267 17.22 4.64 -21.15
N LEU A 268 16.58 5.34 -22.09
CA LEU A 268 16.75 5.06 -23.52
C LEU A 268 18.16 5.44 -24.02
N LEU A 269 18.78 6.48 -23.43
CA LEU A 269 20.14 6.89 -23.77
C LEU A 269 21.21 5.87 -23.30
N THR A 270 20.97 5.14 -22.21
CA THR A 270 21.90 4.10 -21.76
C THR A 270 21.79 2.82 -22.60
N LEU A 271 20.58 2.43 -23.04
CA LEU A 271 20.38 1.27 -23.90
C LEU A 271 21.00 1.42 -25.30
N THR A 272 21.10 2.64 -25.83
CA THR A 272 21.72 2.88 -27.15
C THR A 272 23.26 2.86 -27.13
N THR A 273 23.89 2.89 -25.95
CA THR A 273 25.36 2.81 -25.83
C THR A 273 25.90 1.39 -25.62
N LEU A 274 25.04 0.42 -25.29
CA LEU A 274 25.45 -0.98 -25.03
C LEU A 274 25.81 -1.83 -26.28
N PRO A 275 25.27 -1.63 -27.50
CA PRO A 275 25.63 -2.46 -28.65
C PRO A 275 26.96 -2.13 -29.34
N LEU A 276 27.59 -0.99 -29.03
CA LEU A 276 28.83 -0.58 -29.70
C LEU A 276 30.11 -1.25 -29.14
N LEU A 277 30.01 -2.01 -28.06
CA LEU A 277 31.16 -2.68 -27.42
C LEU A 277 31.29 -4.19 -27.72
N ILE A 278 30.38 -4.81 -28.48
CA ILE A 278 30.42 -6.26 -28.79
C ILE A 278 30.94 -6.56 -30.22
N ARG A 279 31.59 -5.60 -30.90
CA ARG A 279 32.15 -5.83 -32.25
C ARG A 279 33.65 -5.54 -32.35
N ARG A 280 34.49 -6.40 -31.76
CA ARG A 280 35.81 -6.77 -32.32
C ARG A 280 36.53 -7.80 -31.44
N LYS A 281 36.43 -9.07 -31.81
CA LYS A 281 37.49 -10.09 -31.71
C LYS A 281 36.93 -11.36 -32.33
N TYR A 282 37.25 -11.63 -33.58
CA TYR A 282 37.50 -12.96 -34.16
C TYR A 282 37.79 -12.77 -35.66
N ALA A 283 38.99 -12.24 -35.92
CA ALA A 283 39.67 -12.40 -37.19
C ALA A 283 41.15 -12.53 -36.86
N HIS A 284 41.62 -13.76 -36.63
CA HIS A 284 42.89 -14.25 -37.14
C HIS A 284 43.09 -15.74 -36.82
N ASN A 285 43.32 -16.47 -37.91
CA ASN A 285 43.97 -17.79 -38.08
C ASN A 285 43.09 -19.03 -37.92
#